data_AF-A0A2J0UA96-F1
#
_entry.id   AF-A0A2J0UA96-F1
#
_cell.length_a   1.000
_cell.length_b   1.000
_cell.length_c   1.000
_cell.angle_alpha   90.00
_cell.angle_beta   90.00
_cell.angle_gamma   90.00
#
_symmetry.space_group_name_H-M   'P 1'
#
loop_
_entity.id
_entity.type
_entity.pdbx_description
1 polymer ?
#
loop_
_entity_poly.entity_id
_entity_poly.type
_entity_poly.pdbx_seq_one_letter_code
_entity_poly.pdbx_strand_id
1 'polypeptide(L)'
;MPTKRLALIGCLSLLAACSPQAAHSTADAAPGSTPAEPAVTAAPAAEAPAAVEATAEAEPSTGLPSGDEALDKARAAAGCPVPEDVYDVEDVRIYCTMPADVQAFLARENTCQHFAGEEAYDDERRRELEEAGARYCEGREKIFTDLVARHRDDCAIRAALIGINSRYDLVFELDLKPCGG
;
A
#
# COMPACT_ATOMS: atom_id res chain seq x y z
N MET A 1 -48.38 -23.57 0.77
CA MET A 1 -48.09 -24.20 2.08
C MET A 1 -47.05 -23.37 2.82
N PRO A 2 -47.09 -23.35 4.16
CA PRO A 2 -46.81 -22.16 4.97
C PRO A 2 -45.33 -21.92 5.29
N THR A 3 -45.03 -20.65 5.49
CA THR A 3 -43.85 -20.08 6.14
C THR A 3 -43.55 -20.73 7.49
N LYS A 4 -42.28 -21.06 7.75
CA LYS A 4 -41.76 -21.19 9.11
C LYS A 4 -40.58 -20.25 9.29
N ARG A 5 -40.88 -19.12 9.92
CA ARG A 5 -39.93 -18.36 10.73
C ARG A 5 -39.59 -19.22 11.95
N LEU A 6 -38.31 -19.43 12.21
CA LEU A 6 -37.82 -19.81 13.53
C LEU A 6 -36.72 -18.82 13.87
N ALA A 7 -37.05 -17.99 14.84
CA ALA A 7 -36.15 -17.06 15.47
C ALA A 7 -35.45 -17.74 16.66
N LEU A 8 -34.42 -17.05 17.13
CA LEU A 8 -34.01 -16.89 18.53
C LEU A 8 -32.79 -17.68 19.04
N ILE A 9 -31.85 -16.85 19.55
CA ILE A 9 -31.02 -17.03 20.76
C ILE A 9 -29.88 -18.04 20.58
N GLY A 10 -28.60 -17.70 20.72
CA GLY A 10 -27.97 -16.62 21.48
C GLY A 10 -26.77 -17.25 22.19
N CYS A 11 -25.62 -16.60 22.15
CA CYS A 11 -24.53 -16.80 23.11
C CYS A 11 -23.56 -15.61 22.97
N LEU A 12 -23.79 -14.57 23.76
CA LEU A 12 -22.74 -13.64 24.16
C LEU A 12 -21.68 -14.45 24.92
N SER A 13 -20.47 -14.54 24.39
CA SER A 13 -19.30 -14.98 25.14
C SER A 13 -18.35 -13.79 25.26
N LEU A 14 -18.07 -13.45 26.51
CA LEU A 14 -17.27 -12.32 26.97
C LEU A 14 -15.85 -12.37 26.40
N LEU A 15 -15.43 -11.30 25.71
CA LEU A 15 -14.02 -10.97 25.56
C LEU A 15 -13.60 -10.17 26.80
N ALA A 16 -13.04 -10.87 27.78
CA ALA A 16 -12.32 -10.25 28.88
C ALA A 16 -11.08 -9.53 28.31
N ALA A 17 -10.95 -8.26 28.68
CA ALA A 17 -9.87 -7.38 28.27
C ALA A 17 -8.50 -7.88 28.75
N CYS A 18 -7.57 -8.08 27.82
CA CYS A 18 -6.14 -8.07 28.12
C CYS A 18 -5.64 -6.62 27.91
N SER A 19 -5.45 -5.88 29.01
CA SER A 19 -4.67 -4.64 29.00
C SER A 19 -3.21 -4.94 29.36
N PRO A 20 -2.21 -4.38 28.67
CA PRO A 20 -0.82 -4.50 29.07
C PRO A 20 -0.48 -3.51 30.19
N GLN A 21 0.20 -4.02 31.22
CA GLN A 21 0.74 -3.27 32.36
C GLN A 21 1.91 -2.40 31.88
N ALA A 22 1.78 -1.07 31.99
CA ALA A 22 2.91 -0.15 31.86
C ALA A 22 3.82 -0.30 33.08
N ALA A 23 5.06 -0.76 32.87
CA ALA A 23 6.10 -0.70 33.88
C ALA A 23 6.63 0.75 33.96
N HIS A 24 6.51 1.35 35.14
CA HIS A 24 7.09 2.65 35.45
C HIS A 24 8.60 2.47 35.64
N SER A 25 9.41 2.95 34.71
CA SER A 25 10.85 3.12 34.94
C SER A 25 11.08 4.43 35.66
N THR A 26 11.45 4.32 36.94
CA THR A 26 11.96 5.42 37.76
C THR A 26 13.29 5.89 37.19
N ALA A 27 13.32 7.12 36.68
CA ALA A 27 14.54 7.87 36.42
C ALA A 27 15.12 8.33 37.78
N ASP A 28 16.21 7.70 38.20
CA ASP A 28 17.05 8.17 39.30
C ASP A 28 18.17 9.07 38.76
N ALA A 29 18.63 9.94 39.63
CA ALA A 29 19.31 11.19 39.36
C ALA A 29 20.74 11.04 38.80
N ALA A 30 21.12 12.01 37.98
CA ALA A 30 22.51 12.33 37.70
C ALA A 30 23.22 12.83 38.99
N PRO A 31 24.54 12.59 39.08
CA PRO A 31 25.40 13.76 39.09
C PRO A 31 26.58 13.63 38.13
N GLY A 32 26.97 14.76 37.55
CA GLY A 32 28.05 14.87 36.57
C GLY A 32 29.44 14.64 37.14
N SER A 33 30.38 14.40 36.23
CA SER A 33 31.79 14.85 36.24
C SER A 33 32.49 14.29 35.00
N THR A 34 32.92 15.14 34.09
CA THR A 34 34.10 14.93 33.23
C THR A 34 35.30 15.63 33.91
N PRO A 35 36.58 15.45 33.51
CA PRO A 35 37.13 14.75 32.34
C PRO A 35 38.39 13.88 32.63
N ALA A 36 38.80 13.03 31.68
CA ALA A 36 40.20 12.68 31.44
C ALA A 36 40.40 11.95 30.09
N GLU A 37 41.17 12.54 29.18
CA GLU A 37 41.93 11.80 28.16
C GLU A 37 43.25 11.30 28.78
N PRO A 38 43.88 10.24 28.22
CA PRO A 38 44.98 10.53 27.29
C PRO A 38 45.11 9.58 26.08
N ALA A 39 45.47 10.20 24.95
CA ALA A 39 46.58 9.86 24.04
C ALA A 39 46.74 8.43 23.44
N VAL A 40 46.45 8.39 22.13
CA VAL A 40 47.21 7.81 21.00
C VAL A 40 47.81 6.40 21.11
N THR A 41 47.29 5.49 20.29
CA THR A 41 48.13 4.51 19.57
C THR A 41 47.60 4.26 18.17
N ALA A 42 48.52 4.25 17.21
CA ALA A 42 48.30 4.15 15.78
C ALA A 42 47.77 2.78 15.33
N ALA A 43 47.02 2.79 14.22
CA ALA A 43 46.60 1.64 13.43
C ALA A 43 47.80 0.83 12.88
N PRO A 44 47.58 -0.38 12.33
CA PRO A 44 47.34 -0.43 10.89
C PRO A 44 46.43 -1.57 10.37
N ALA A 45 46.09 -1.39 9.08
CA ALA A 45 45.77 -2.37 8.04
C ALA A 45 44.45 -3.16 8.19
N ALA A 46 43.40 -2.83 7.43
CA ALA A 46 43.25 -3.14 6.00
C ALA A 46 43.18 -4.65 5.74
N GLU A 47 42.00 -5.24 5.98
CA GLU A 47 41.59 -6.42 5.23
C GLU A 47 40.87 -5.93 3.96
N ALA A 48 41.51 -6.17 2.82
CA ALA A 48 40.92 -5.99 1.52
C ALA A 48 39.67 -6.89 1.40
N PRO A 49 38.53 -6.42 0.86
CA PRO A 49 37.52 -7.35 0.42
C PRO A 49 38.09 -8.17 -0.73
N ALA A 50 38.09 -9.49 -0.56
CA ALA A 50 38.35 -10.41 -1.65
C ALA A 50 37.43 -10.05 -2.81
N ALA A 51 38.03 -9.74 -3.95
CA ALA A 51 37.34 -9.64 -5.23
C ALA A 51 36.75 -11.02 -5.54
N VAL A 52 35.48 -11.21 -5.25
CA VAL A 52 34.67 -12.18 -5.97
C VAL A 52 34.44 -11.59 -7.34
N GLU A 53 35.24 -12.03 -8.32
CA GLU A 53 34.89 -11.94 -9.72
C GLU A 53 33.58 -12.70 -9.92
N ALA A 54 32.46 -12.00 -9.75
CA ALA A 54 31.22 -12.43 -10.34
C ALA A 54 31.36 -12.17 -11.85
N THR A 55 31.85 -13.18 -12.57
CA THR A 55 31.44 -13.38 -13.96
C THR A 55 29.93 -13.59 -13.95
N ALA A 56 29.19 -12.48 -13.90
CA ALA A 56 27.81 -12.46 -14.30
C ALA A 56 27.81 -12.64 -15.82
N GLU A 57 27.71 -13.89 -16.27
CA GLU A 57 27.05 -14.16 -17.54
C GLU A 57 25.66 -13.56 -17.42
N ALA A 58 25.52 -12.33 -17.91
CA ALA A 58 24.23 -11.71 -18.16
C ALA A 58 23.59 -12.51 -19.29
N GLU A 59 22.82 -13.53 -18.93
CA GLU A 59 21.84 -14.14 -19.82
C GLU A 59 21.01 -12.99 -20.42
N PRO A 60 20.87 -12.93 -21.75
CA PRO A 60 20.15 -11.84 -22.40
C PRO A 60 18.69 -11.88 -21.94
N SER A 61 18.30 -10.93 -21.10
CA SER A 61 16.91 -10.70 -20.75
C SER A 61 16.13 -10.47 -22.04
N THR A 62 15.33 -11.45 -22.43
CA THR A 62 14.49 -11.38 -23.63
C THR A 62 13.42 -10.31 -23.44
N GLY A 63 13.74 -9.07 -23.81
CA GLY A 63 12.86 -8.08 -24.43
C GLY A 63 11.62 -7.59 -23.68
N LEU A 64 11.46 -7.88 -22.38
CA LEU A 64 10.44 -7.21 -21.59
C LEU A 64 11.02 -5.92 -21.01
N PRO A 65 10.36 -4.76 -21.23
CA PRO A 65 10.80 -3.50 -20.63
C PRO A 65 10.81 -3.66 -19.11
N SER A 66 11.75 -2.97 -18.45
CA SER A 66 11.68 -2.85 -16.98
C SER A 66 10.35 -2.19 -16.60
N GLY A 67 9.89 -2.42 -15.36
CA GLY A 67 8.68 -1.78 -14.85
C GLY A 67 8.70 -0.26 -15.04
N ASP A 68 9.87 0.34 -14.81
CA ASP A 68 10.10 1.78 -14.96
C ASP A 68 9.97 2.25 -16.42
N GLU A 69 10.57 1.53 -17.39
CA GLU A 69 10.45 1.89 -18.80
C GLU A 69 9.00 1.77 -19.30
N ALA A 70 8.28 0.74 -18.86
CA ALA A 70 6.88 0.53 -19.21
C ALA A 70 5.98 1.64 -18.63
N LEU A 71 6.25 2.06 -17.39
CA LEU A 71 5.54 3.14 -16.72
C LEU A 71 5.80 4.49 -17.39
N ASP A 72 7.06 4.81 -17.69
CA ASP A 72 7.44 6.05 -18.38
C ASP A 72 6.78 6.14 -19.76
N LYS A 73 6.78 5.04 -20.52
CA LYS A 73 6.09 4.97 -21.81
C LYS A 73 4.59 5.17 -21.67
N ALA A 74 3.96 4.59 -20.65
CA ALA A 74 2.53 4.76 -20.40
C ALA A 74 2.19 6.22 -20.04
N ARG A 75 3.00 6.86 -19.17
CA ARG A 75 2.83 8.28 -18.81
C ARG A 75 3.03 9.20 -20.00
N ALA A 76 4.04 8.94 -20.84
CA ALA A 76 4.29 9.72 -22.05
C ALA A 76 3.16 9.58 -23.10
N ALA A 77 2.47 8.45 -23.12
CA ALA A 77 1.33 8.20 -24.00
C ALA A 77 -0.01 8.71 -23.43
N ALA A 78 -0.05 9.11 -22.15
CA ALA A 78 -1.27 9.58 -21.51
C ALA A 78 -1.73 10.90 -22.13
N GLY A 79 -3.04 11.05 -22.32
CA GLY A 79 -3.65 12.27 -22.91
C GLY A 79 -3.71 13.47 -21.96
N CYS A 80 -3.16 13.36 -20.75
CA CYS A 80 -3.19 14.35 -19.69
C CYS A 80 -2.03 14.11 -18.69
N PRO A 81 -1.70 15.08 -17.83
CA PRO A 81 -0.76 14.85 -16.74
C PRO A 81 -1.29 13.79 -15.76
N VAL A 82 -0.48 12.74 -15.54
CA VAL A 82 -0.78 11.69 -14.56
C VAL A 82 0.07 11.93 -13.30
N PRO A 83 -0.51 11.95 -12.08
CA PRO A 83 0.25 12.13 -10.85
C PRO A 83 1.29 11.03 -10.63
N GLU A 84 2.38 11.35 -9.93
CA GLU A 84 3.43 10.39 -9.60
C GLU A 84 2.92 9.24 -8.72
N ASP A 85 1.92 9.53 -7.89
CA ASP A 85 1.24 8.57 -7.01
C ASP A 85 0.45 7.50 -7.79
N VAL A 86 0.26 7.63 -9.11
CA VAL A 86 -0.33 6.59 -9.96
C VAL A 86 0.82 5.87 -10.68
N TYR A 87 1.13 4.65 -10.25
CA TYR A 87 2.31 3.91 -10.70
C TYR A 87 1.99 2.52 -11.29
N ASP A 88 0.77 1.99 -11.10
CA ASP A 88 0.35 0.81 -11.87
C ASP A 88 0.17 1.18 -13.35
N VAL A 89 0.85 0.44 -14.23
CA VAL A 89 0.93 0.74 -15.66
C VAL A 89 -0.45 0.75 -16.32
N GLU A 90 -1.37 -0.14 -15.93
CA GLU A 90 -2.69 -0.17 -16.55
C GLU A 90 -3.58 0.97 -16.03
N ASP A 91 -3.42 1.38 -14.77
CA ASP A 91 -4.12 2.54 -14.22
C ASP A 91 -3.68 3.83 -14.93
N VAL A 92 -2.39 3.99 -15.20
CA VAL A 92 -1.86 5.11 -16.00
C VAL A 92 -2.50 5.13 -17.39
N ARG A 93 -2.66 3.97 -18.04
CA ARG A 93 -3.26 3.87 -19.38
C ARG A 93 -4.73 4.34 -19.41
N ILE A 94 -5.49 4.13 -18.33
CA ILE A 94 -6.90 4.55 -18.26
C ILE A 94 -7.09 5.91 -17.61
N TYR A 95 -6.14 6.42 -16.84
CA TYR A 95 -6.30 7.58 -15.96
C TYR A 95 -6.98 8.78 -16.64
N CYS A 96 -6.47 9.18 -17.80
CA CYS A 96 -6.94 10.37 -18.51
C CYS A 96 -8.31 10.23 -19.18
N THR A 97 -8.86 9.02 -19.29
CA THR A 97 -10.21 8.78 -19.80
C THR A 97 -11.24 8.60 -18.70
N MET A 98 -10.79 8.49 -17.44
CA MET A 98 -11.66 8.34 -16.28
C MET A 98 -12.20 9.69 -15.79
N PRO A 99 -13.41 9.71 -15.18
CA PRO A 99 -13.92 10.90 -14.50
C PRO A 99 -13.07 11.25 -13.27
N ALA A 100 -13.14 12.50 -12.83
CA ALA A 100 -12.28 13.05 -11.77
C ALA A 100 -12.38 12.29 -10.43
N ASP A 101 -13.54 11.74 -10.09
CA ASP A 101 -13.72 10.96 -8.87
C ASP A 101 -13.06 9.58 -8.93
N VAL A 102 -13.06 8.94 -10.11
CA VAL A 102 -12.30 7.71 -10.34
C VAL A 102 -10.80 8.00 -10.40
N GLN A 103 -10.37 9.10 -11.02
CA GLN A 103 -8.96 9.54 -10.97
C GLN A 103 -8.46 9.77 -9.54
N ALA A 104 -9.27 10.43 -8.71
CA ALA A 104 -8.95 10.65 -7.30
C ALA A 104 -8.85 9.33 -6.52
N PHE A 105 -9.74 8.37 -6.80
CA PHE A 105 -9.65 7.04 -6.23
C PHE A 105 -8.38 6.31 -6.66
N LEU A 106 -8.03 6.32 -7.95
CA LEU A 106 -6.81 5.66 -8.44
C LEU A 106 -5.55 6.19 -7.76
N ALA A 107 -5.38 7.52 -7.66
CA ALA A 107 -4.22 8.12 -6.99
C ALA A 107 -4.16 7.72 -5.50
N ARG A 108 -5.31 7.75 -4.81
CA ARG A 108 -5.40 7.33 -3.41
C ARG A 108 -5.12 5.83 -3.24
N GLU A 109 -5.68 5.00 -4.11
CA GLU A 109 -5.57 3.55 -4.03
C GLU A 109 -4.14 3.09 -4.32
N ASN A 110 -3.50 3.62 -5.36
CA ASN A 110 -2.09 3.35 -5.63
C ASN A 110 -1.24 3.76 -4.41
N THR A 111 -1.48 4.93 -3.82
CA THR A 111 -0.77 5.33 -2.59
C THR A 111 -1.03 4.35 -1.44
N CYS A 112 -2.27 3.89 -1.25
CA CYS A 112 -2.56 2.87 -0.24
C CYS A 112 -1.77 1.58 -0.49
N GLN A 113 -1.73 1.12 -1.73
CA GLN A 113 -1.05 -0.12 -2.11
C GLN A 113 0.47 -0.02 -1.98
N HIS A 114 1.04 1.19 -2.06
CA HIS A 114 2.45 1.41 -1.79
C HIS A 114 2.79 1.07 -0.33
N PHE A 115 1.96 1.52 0.61
CA PHE A 115 2.16 1.23 2.04
C PHE A 115 1.60 -0.13 2.46
N ALA A 116 0.65 -0.69 1.72
CA ALA A 116 -0.01 -1.95 2.07
C ALA A 116 0.98 -3.12 1.99
N GLY A 117 1.23 -3.75 3.14
CA GLY A 117 2.11 -4.92 3.23
C GLY A 117 3.59 -4.59 3.43
N GLU A 118 3.95 -3.31 3.58
CA GLU A 118 5.29 -2.94 4.02
C GLU A 118 5.54 -3.37 5.47
N GLU A 119 6.80 -3.68 5.78
CA GLU A 119 7.20 -4.17 7.09
C GLU A 119 7.48 -3.00 8.06
N ALA A 120 6.90 -3.08 9.25
CA ALA A 120 7.19 -2.20 10.38
C ALA A 120 8.45 -2.67 11.13
N TYR A 121 9.62 -2.58 10.49
CA TYR A 121 10.88 -3.12 11.02
C TYR A 121 11.38 -2.38 12.28
N ASP A 122 10.87 -1.18 12.54
CA ASP A 122 11.07 -0.45 13.78
C ASP A 122 9.81 0.38 14.16
N ASP A 123 9.88 1.03 15.33
CA ASP A 123 8.78 1.81 15.89
C ASP A 123 8.49 3.11 15.12
N GLU A 124 9.48 3.69 14.45
CA GLU A 124 9.30 4.89 13.63
C GLU A 124 8.52 4.51 12.38
N ARG A 125 8.99 3.49 11.65
CA ARG A 125 8.33 2.97 10.47
C ARG A 125 6.92 2.49 10.78
N ARG A 126 6.72 1.82 11.91
CA ARG A 126 5.38 1.41 12.35
C ARG A 126 4.40 2.58 12.41
N ARG A 127 4.81 3.71 13.00
CA ARG A 127 3.95 4.90 13.12
C ARG A 127 3.66 5.53 11.76
N GLU A 128 4.64 5.56 10.86
CA GLU A 128 4.45 6.04 9.49
C GLU A 128 3.41 5.20 8.74
N LEU A 129 3.52 3.87 8.83
CA LEU A 129 2.58 2.96 8.18
C LEU A 129 1.17 3.06 8.78
N GLU A 130 1.06 3.24 10.11
CA GLU A 130 -0.22 3.49 10.79
C GLU A 130 -0.86 4.80 10.29
N GLU A 131 -0.10 5.90 10.20
CA GLU A 131 -0.58 7.19 9.69
C GLU A 131 -0.98 7.10 8.21
N ALA A 132 -0.14 6.48 7.39
CA ALA A 132 -0.39 6.30 5.97
C ALA A 132 -1.63 5.42 5.73
N GLY A 133 -1.76 4.32 6.48
CA GLY A 133 -2.94 3.46 6.43
C GLY A 133 -4.22 4.21 6.77
N ALA A 134 -4.20 5.00 7.85
CA ALA A 134 -5.34 5.85 8.24
C ALA A 134 -5.69 6.87 7.15
N ARG A 135 -4.69 7.48 6.53
CA ARG A 135 -4.89 8.51 5.51
C ARG A 135 -5.37 7.95 4.17
N TYR A 136 -4.72 6.90 3.68
CA TYR A 136 -4.85 6.45 2.29
C TYR A 136 -5.63 5.15 2.12
N CYS A 137 -5.73 4.31 3.15
CA CYS A 137 -6.42 3.01 3.05
C CYS A 137 -7.80 3.00 3.70
N GLU A 138 -8.02 3.74 4.79
CA GLU A 138 -9.33 3.75 5.47
C GLU A 138 -10.47 4.23 4.57
N GLY A 139 -11.68 3.70 4.76
CA GLY A 139 -12.87 4.11 4.00
C GLY A 139 -12.89 3.69 2.52
N ARG A 140 -11.87 2.96 2.06
CA ARG A 140 -11.74 2.48 0.68
C ARG A 140 -12.98 1.77 0.15
N GLU A 141 -13.54 0.85 0.93
CA GLU A 141 -14.76 0.10 0.58
C GLU A 141 -15.92 1.04 0.24
N LYS A 142 -16.19 2.01 1.11
CA LYS A 142 -17.28 2.95 0.92
C LYS A 142 -17.05 3.80 -0.33
N ILE A 143 -15.85 4.33 -0.51
CA ILE A 143 -15.51 5.18 -1.66
C ILE A 143 -15.72 4.39 -2.96
N PHE A 144 -15.21 3.17 -3.02
CA PHE A 144 -15.34 2.33 -4.21
C PHE A 144 -16.79 1.93 -4.48
N THR A 145 -17.54 1.55 -3.45
CA THR A 145 -18.99 1.28 -3.56
C THR A 145 -19.76 2.48 -4.10
N ASP A 146 -19.44 3.68 -3.61
CA ASP A 146 -20.07 4.92 -4.08
C ASP A 146 -19.75 5.20 -5.56
N LEU A 147 -18.53 4.91 -6.02
CA LEU A 147 -18.14 5.03 -7.44
C LEU A 147 -18.93 4.06 -8.31
N VAL A 148 -19.03 2.80 -7.90
CA VAL A 148 -19.81 1.77 -8.62
C VAL A 148 -21.27 2.19 -8.73
N ALA A 149 -21.86 2.69 -7.65
CA ALA A 149 -23.24 3.16 -7.66
C ALA A 149 -23.44 4.38 -8.56
N ARG A 150 -22.51 5.36 -8.52
CA ARG A 150 -22.59 6.61 -9.29
C ARG A 150 -22.44 6.39 -10.78
N HIS A 151 -21.53 5.50 -11.19
CA HIS A 151 -21.17 5.26 -12.59
C HIS A 151 -21.85 4.02 -13.18
N ARG A 152 -22.87 3.47 -12.50
CA ARG A 152 -23.56 2.24 -12.90
C ARG A 152 -24.16 2.25 -14.31
N ASP A 153 -24.46 3.43 -14.85
CA ASP A 153 -25.12 3.60 -16.15
C ASP A 153 -24.10 3.92 -17.27
N ASP A 154 -22.83 4.16 -16.93
CA ASP A 154 -21.74 4.33 -17.90
C ASP A 154 -20.99 3.00 -18.10
N CYS A 155 -21.09 2.44 -19.29
CA CYS A 155 -20.48 1.15 -19.59
C CYS A 155 -18.96 1.16 -19.60
N ALA A 156 -18.36 2.23 -20.12
CA ALA A 156 -16.90 2.32 -20.21
C ALA A 156 -16.30 2.46 -18.81
N ILE A 157 -16.88 3.33 -17.98
CA ILE A 157 -16.43 3.51 -16.60
C ILE A 157 -16.70 2.25 -15.78
N ARG A 158 -17.85 1.59 -15.93
CA ARG A 158 -18.11 0.33 -15.22
C ARG A 158 -17.14 -0.78 -15.60
N ALA A 159 -16.78 -0.91 -16.87
CA ALA A 159 -15.76 -1.86 -17.30
C ALA A 159 -14.39 -1.55 -16.66
N ALA A 160 -14.02 -0.27 -16.58
CA ALA A 160 -12.81 0.15 -15.88
C ALA A 160 -12.86 -0.17 -14.38
N LEU A 161 -13.98 0.10 -13.70
CA LEU A 161 -14.17 -0.22 -12.28
C LEU A 161 -14.09 -1.73 -12.01
N ILE A 162 -14.56 -2.59 -12.92
CA ILE A 162 -14.36 -4.05 -12.81
C ILE A 162 -12.86 -4.39 -12.83
N GLY A 163 -12.10 -3.80 -13.75
CA GLY A 163 -10.65 -3.98 -13.84
C GLY A 163 -9.94 -3.52 -12.57
N ILE A 164 -10.29 -2.34 -12.06
CA ILE A 164 -9.74 -1.77 -10.81
C ILE A 164 -10.06 -2.68 -9.62
N ASN A 165 -11.31 -3.16 -9.50
CA ASN A 165 -11.73 -4.07 -8.43
C ASN A 165 -10.91 -5.36 -8.43
N SER A 166 -10.68 -5.93 -9.62
CA SER A 166 -9.89 -7.16 -9.76
C SER A 166 -8.41 -6.95 -9.45
N ARG A 167 -7.84 -5.80 -9.84
CA ARG A 167 -6.42 -5.50 -9.65
C ARG A 167 -6.07 -5.31 -8.18
N TYR A 168 -6.93 -4.61 -7.44
CA TYR A 168 -6.68 -4.22 -6.05
C TYR A 168 -7.38 -5.08 -5.01
N ASP A 169 -7.98 -6.20 -5.44
CA ASP A 169 -8.74 -7.12 -4.59
C ASP A 169 -9.76 -6.39 -3.70
N LEU A 170 -10.51 -5.47 -4.32
CA LEU A 170 -11.51 -4.65 -3.63
C LEU A 170 -12.83 -5.41 -3.45
N VAL A 171 -12.83 -6.75 -3.41
CA VAL A 171 -14.05 -7.57 -3.45
C VAL A 171 -14.91 -7.35 -2.20
N PHE A 172 -15.75 -6.32 -2.29
CA PHE A 172 -16.94 -6.11 -1.49
C PHE A 172 -18.10 -6.71 -2.31
N GLU A 173 -19.19 -7.13 -1.69
CA GLU A 173 -20.34 -7.77 -2.38
C GLU A 173 -21.06 -6.79 -3.35
N LEU A 174 -20.39 -6.38 -4.43
CA LEU A 174 -20.79 -5.33 -5.37
C LEU A 174 -21.39 -5.94 -6.63
N ASP A 175 -22.44 -5.31 -7.16
CA ASP A 175 -23.05 -5.69 -8.44
C ASP A 175 -22.22 -5.18 -9.64
N LEU A 176 -20.95 -5.58 -9.68
CA LEU A 176 -20.01 -5.27 -10.75
C LEU A 176 -20.14 -6.27 -11.90
N LYS A 177 -21.21 -6.13 -12.69
CA LYS A 177 -21.41 -6.91 -13.91
C LYS A 177 -21.04 -6.10 -15.16
N PRO A 178 -20.41 -6.74 -16.17
CA PRO A 178 -20.24 -6.11 -17.48
C PRO A 178 -21.59 -5.58 -18.01
N CYS A 179 -21.56 -4.51 -18.80
CA CYS A 179 -22.73 -4.11 -19.56
C CYS A 179 -23.23 -5.26 -20.44
N GLY A 180 -24.55 -5.44 -20.49
CA GLY A 180 -25.18 -6.18 -21.59
C GLY A 180 -25.00 -5.36 -22.87
N GLY A 181 -24.57 -6.04 -23.94
CA GLY A 181 -24.53 -5.47 -25.30
C GLY A 181 -25.89 -5.45 -25.98
#